data_AF-B6H3W4-F1
#
_entry.id   AF-B6H3W4-F1
#
_cell.length_a   1.000
_cell.length_b   1.000
_cell.length_c   1.000
_cell.angle_alpha   90.00
_cell.angle_beta   90.00
_cell.angle_gamma   90.00
#
_symmetry.space_group_name_H-M   'P 1'
#
loop_
_entity.id
_entity.type
_entity.pdbx_description
1 polymer ?
#
loop_
_entity_poly.entity_id
_entity_poly.type
_entity_poly.pdbx_seq_one_letter_code
_entity_poly.pdbx_strand_id
1 'polypeptide(L)'
;MCPSKTPTPLDPISTWRAWQTLTIIYTILLNRQIYRRWLLEQKCMQNRPLRERFRPVIFLEPIPTLRKPNTKTKEATNNPFNEATMDKLRTRVALLRARVEKGKELASEIERRMVQDPPIRFPTHFCHTCVEDGERVEVLLTTCGHRVCRTCIKYGVDENGVYECSICFAPTGFVARSPVVLVKDYPGEVAPILKEGEVVV
;
A
#
# COMPACT_ATOMS: atom_id res chain seq x y z
N MET A 1 36.69 32.54 -5.77
CA MET A 1 35.87 31.55 -5.04
C MET A 1 34.56 32.20 -4.63
N CYS A 2 33.44 31.86 -5.27
CA CYS A 2 32.13 32.35 -4.82
C CYS A 2 31.71 31.55 -3.58
N PRO A 3 31.30 32.19 -2.47
CA PRO A 3 30.73 31.46 -1.36
C PRO A 3 29.42 30.83 -1.85
N SER A 4 29.36 29.49 -1.79
CA SER A 4 28.12 28.73 -1.86
C SER A 4 27.18 29.31 -0.80
N LYS A 5 26.19 30.11 -1.24
CA LYS A 5 25.15 30.62 -0.35
C LYS A 5 24.27 29.42 -0.01
N THR A 6 24.56 28.78 1.11
CA THR A 6 23.62 27.85 1.73
C THR A 6 22.29 28.59 1.86
N PRO A 7 21.17 28.06 1.33
CA PRO A 7 19.89 28.74 1.43
C PRO A 7 19.58 29.03 2.89
N THR A 8 19.13 30.25 3.20
CA THR A 8 18.72 30.59 4.55
C THR A 8 17.66 29.58 5.01
N PRO A 9 17.85 28.90 6.16
CA PRO A 9 16.88 27.93 6.63
C PRO A 9 15.54 28.63 6.89
N LEU A 10 14.45 27.97 6.49
CA LEU A 10 13.09 28.44 6.79
C LEU A 10 12.90 28.52 8.31
N ASP A 11 12.08 29.47 8.77
CA ASP A 11 11.70 29.50 10.18
C ASP A 11 10.96 28.20 10.58
N PRO A 12 10.94 27.82 11.86
CA PRO A 12 10.36 26.55 12.30
C PRO A 12 8.88 26.38 11.91
N ILE A 13 8.10 27.47 11.91
CA ILE A 13 6.68 27.45 11.52
C ILE A 13 6.56 27.16 10.03
N SER A 14 7.32 27.88 9.20
CA SER A 14 7.33 27.65 7.75
C SER A 14 7.80 26.25 7.39
N THR A 15 8.83 25.75 8.06
CA THR A 15 9.33 24.37 7.87
C THR A 15 8.24 23.35 8.19
N TRP A 16 7.61 23.47 9.36
CA TRP A 16 6.52 22.57 9.78
C TRP A 16 5.32 22.63 8.82
N ARG A 17 4.93 23.83 8.37
CA ARG A 17 3.85 24.03 7.39
C ARG A 17 4.18 23.42 6.03
N ALA A 18 5.43 23.48 5.60
CA ALA A 18 5.87 22.84 4.36
C ALA A 18 5.67 21.33 4.42
N TRP A 19 6.08 20.67 5.51
CA TRP A 19 5.89 19.23 5.68
C TRP A 19 4.41 18.82 5.83
N GLN A 20 3.59 19.61 6.52
CA GLN A 20 2.14 19.41 6.56
C GLN A 20 1.54 19.49 5.15
N THR A 21 1.90 20.52 4.38
CA THR A 21 1.45 20.69 3.00
C THR A 21 1.85 19.51 2.12
N LEU A 22 3.10 19.03 2.22
CA LEU A 22 3.56 17.84 1.49
C LEU A 22 2.75 16.59 1.87
N THR A 23 2.41 16.42 3.14
CA THR A 23 1.55 15.31 3.58
C THR A 23 0.20 15.34 2.87
N ILE A 24 -0.42 16.52 2.76
CA ILE A 24 -1.71 16.69 2.06
C ILE A 24 -1.56 16.39 0.57
N ILE A 25 -0.57 16.99 -0.09
CA ILE A 25 -0.33 16.82 -1.53
C ILE A 25 -0.12 15.34 -1.85
N TYR A 26 0.77 14.65 -1.14
CA TYR A 26 1.03 13.24 -1.42
C TYR A 26 -0.16 12.34 -1.07
N THR A 27 -0.98 12.68 -0.07
CA THR A 27 -2.21 11.94 0.20
C THR A 27 -3.21 12.06 -0.96
N ILE A 28 -3.37 13.27 -1.53
CA ILE A 28 -4.20 13.49 -2.73
C ILE A 28 -3.66 12.70 -3.92
N LEU A 29 -2.35 12.77 -4.16
CA LEU A 29 -1.72 12.03 -5.25
C LEU A 29 -1.85 10.51 -5.08
N LEU A 30 -1.74 10.01 -3.85
CA LEU A 30 -1.91 8.60 -3.53
C LEU A 30 -3.34 8.15 -3.84
N ASN A 31 -4.34 8.90 -3.38
CA ASN A 31 -5.75 8.60 -3.68
C ASN A 31 -6.03 8.60 -5.18
N ARG A 32 -5.39 9.49 -5.96
CA ARG A 32 -5.47 9.46 -7.42
C ARG A 32 -4.89 8.18 -8.02
N GLN A 33 -3.74 7.70 -7.53
CA GLN A 33 -3.16 6.43 -8.01
C GLN A 33 -4.00 5.22 -7.61
N ILE A 34 -4.55 5.20 -6.39
CA ILE A 34 -5.45 4.15 -5.92
C ILE A 34 -6.70 4.09 -6.80
N TYR A 35 -7.31 5.24 -7.07
CA TYR A 35 -8.48 5.33 -7.95
C TYR A 35 -8.17 4.91 -9.39
N ARG A 36 -7.03 5.36 -9.95
CA ARG A 36 -6.57 4.94 -11.28
C ARG A 36 -6.39 3.43 -11.37
N ARG A 37 -5.70 2.81 -10.40
CA ARG A 37 -5.52 1.36 -10.34
C ARG A 37 -6.88 0.66 -10.30
N TRP A 38 -7.79 1.11 -9.44
CA TRP A 38 -9.13 0.54 -9.34
C TRP A 38 -9.89 0.59 -10.67
N LEU A 39 -9.86 1.72 -11.40
CA LEU A 39 -10.48 1.82 -12.72
C LEU A 39 -9.88 0.83 -13.74
N LEU A 40 -8.55 0.66 -13.74
CA LEU A 40 -7.88 -0.30 -14.61
C LEU A 40 -8.26 -1.74 -14.25
N GLU A 41 -8.32 -2.06 -12.97
CA GLU A 41 -8.76 -3.37 -12.48
C GLU A 41 -10.20 -3.67 -12.90
N GLN A 42 -11.12 -2.70 -12.74
CA GLN A 42 -12.50 -2.84 -13.21
C GLN A 42 -12.57 -3.06 -14.72
N LYS A 43 -11.82 -2.27 -15.50
CA LYS A 43 -11.76 -2.39 -16.97
C LYS A 43 -11.29 -3.79 -17.40
N CYS A 44 -10.29 -4.36 -16.72
CA CYS A 44 -9.81 -5.72 -17.01
C CYS A 44 -10.86 -6.81 -16.69
N MET A 45 -11.75 -6.55 -15.73
CA MET A 45 -12.74 -7.53 -15.25
C MET A 45 -14.13 -7.38 -15.91
N GLN A 46 -14.40 -6.27 -16.58
CA GLN A 46 -15.74 -5.92 -17.09
C GLN A 46 -16.35 -7.00 -17.99
N ASN A 47 -15.54 -7.63 -18.84
CA ASN A 47 -15.99 -8.65 -19.80
C ASN A 47 -15.75 -10.09 -19.31
N ARG A 48 -15.20 -10.28 -18.10
CA ARG A 48 -14.94 -11.61 -17.53
C ARG A 48 -16.20 -12.19 -16.89
N PRO A 49 -16.41 -13.53 -16.93
CA PRO A 49 -17.45 -14.20 -16.16
C PRO A 49 -17.35 -13.86 -14.67
N LEU A 50 -18.48 -13.72 -13.97
CA LEU A 50 -18.48 -13.32 -12.54
C LEU A 50 -17.58 -14.19 -11.65
N ARG A 51 -17.51 -15.50 -11.93
CA ARG A 51 -16.64 -16.46 -11.21
C ARG A 51 -15.14 -16.22 -11.39
N GLU A 52 -14.75 -15.48 -12.43
CA GLU A 52 -13.36 -15.13 -12.76
C GLU A 52 -13.02 -13.68 -12.38
N ARG A 53 -14.00 -12.90 -11.91
CA ARG A 53 -13.76 -11.51 -11.51
C ARG A 53 -13.12 -11.47 -10.14
N PHE A 54 -11.95 -10.86 -10.06
CA PHE A 54 -11.44 -10.39 -8.78
C PHE A 54 -12.26 -9.20 -8.31
N ARG A 55 -12.65 -9.14 -7.03
CA ARG A 55 -13.28 -7.96 -6.44
C ARG A 55 -12.19 -6.95 -6.08
N PRO A 56 -12.05 -5.82 -6.79
CA PRO A 56 -11.06 -4.82 -6.45
C PRO A 56 -11.44 -4.17 -5.12
N VAL A 57 -10.51 -4.14 -4.18
CA VAL A 57 -10.71 -3.47 -2.89
C VAL A 57 -10.08 -2.08 -2.96
N ILE A 58 -10.86 -1.06 -2.62
CA ILE A 58 -10.42 0.34 -2.61
C ILE A 58 -10.45 0.88 -1.19
N PHE A 59 -9.31 1.38 -0.74
CA PHE A 59 -9.17 2.11 0.52
C PHE A 59 -8.53 3.45 0.20
N LEU A 60 -9.29 4.54 0.30
CA LEU A 60 -8.74 5.88 0.16
C LEU A 60 -8.19 6.35 1.50
N GLU A 61 -7.05 7.03 1.45
CA GLU A 61 -6.44 7.63 2.62
C GLU A 61 -7.19 8.93 2.99
N PRO A 62 -7.51 9.15 4.28
CA PRO A 62 -8.12 10.39 4.70
C PRO A 62 -7.16 11.55 4.47
N ILE A 63 -7.62 12.56 3.72
CA ILE A 63 -6.81 13.75 3.42
C ILE A 63 -6.72 14.61 4.69
N PRO A 64 -5.50 14.84 5.23
CA PRO A 64 -5.37 15.66 6.42
C PRO A 64 -5.71 17.12 6.13
N THR A 65 -6.16 17.83 7.16
CA THR A 65 -6.38 19.29 7.10
C THR A 65 -5.16 20.03 7.63
N LEU A 66 -4.86 21.20 7.06
CA LEU A 66 -3.82 22.07 7.58
C LEU A 66 -4.20 22.55 8.99
N ARG A 67 -3.32 22.33 9.96
CA ARG A 67 -3.53 22.78 11.33
C ARG A 67 -2.74 24.06 11.62
N LYS A 68 -3.23 24.88 12.54
CA LYS A 68 -2.40 25.93 13.13
C LYS A 68 -1.45 25.27 14.13
N PRO A 69 -0.14 25.58 14.11
CA PRO A 69 0.78 25.03 15.09
C PRO A 69 0.40 25.54 16.48
N ASN A 70 0.37 24.65 17.47
CA ASN A 70 0.13 25.05 18.85
C ASN A 70 1.42 25.65 19.43
N THR A 71 1.47 26.98 19.49
CA THR A 71 2.61 27.74 20.05
C THR A 71 2.41 28.09 21.52
N LYS A 72 1.29 27.68 22.14
CA LYS A 72 0.91 28.11 23.50
C LYS A 72 1.55 27.28 24.61
N THR A 73 2.09 26.11 24.29
CA THR A 73 2.69 25.18 25.26
C THR A 73 4.20 25.41 25.36
N LYS A 74 4.67 25.86 26.53
CA LYS A 74 6.10 26.01 26.87
C LYS A 74 6.80 24.68 27.17
N GLU A 75 6.05 23.58 27.22
CA GLU A 75 6.57 22.24 27.51
C GLU A 75 7.16 21.59 26.24
N ALA A 76 8.40 21.11 26.32
CA ALA A 76 9.15 20.55 25.20
C ALA A 76 8.47 19.33 24.53
N THR A 77 7.67 18.58 25.29
CA THR A 77 6.94 17.39 24.83
C THR A 77 5.76 17.73 23.90
N ASN A 78 5.18 18.93 24.02
CA ASN A 78 4.04 19.41 23.23
C ASN A 78 4.43 20.43 22.15
N ASN A 79 5.72 20.65 21.94
CA ASN A 79 6.23 21.54 20.90
C ASN A 79 6.08 20.87 19.51
N PRO A 80 5.25 21.39 18.59
CA PRO A 80 5.08 20.81 17.25
C PRO A 80 6.35 20.86 16.39
N PHE A 81 7.36 21.62 16.82
CA PHE A 81 8.63 21.80 16.14
C PHE A 81 9.77 20.95 16.73
N ASN A 82 9.51 20.13 17.76
CA ASN A 82 10.55 19.27 18.30
C ASN A 82 11.00 18.23 17.25
N GLU A 83 12.24 17.78 17.38
CA GLU A 83 12.90 16.93 16.38
C GLU A 83 12.12 15.64 16.14
N ALA A 84 11.66 14.97 17.20
CA ALA A 84 10.88 13.75 17.09
C ALA A 84 9.55 13.94 16.32
N THR A 85 8.84 15.05 16.50
CA THR A 85 7.60 15.34 15.76
C THR A 85 7.90 15.66 14.30
N MET A 86 8.97 16.42 14.05
CA MET A 86 9.42 16.74 12.70
C MET A 86 9.90 15.49 11.95
N ASP A 87 10.58 14.56 12.62
CA ASP A 87 10.97 13.27 12.06
C ASP A 87 9.76 12.42 11.71
N LYS A 88 8.76 12.32 12.59
CA LYS A 88 7.50 11.64 12.28
C LYS A 88 6.81 12.22 11.04
N LEU A 89 6.80 13.55 10.90
CA LEU A 89 6.26 14.22 9.72
C LEU A 89 7.08 13.91 8.45
N ARG A 90 8.40 14.00 8.52
CA ARG A 90 9.32 13.66 7.40
C ARG A 90 9.14 12.21 6.96
N THR A 91 9.15 11.28 7.90
CA THR A 91 8.94 9.85 7.64
C THR A 91 7.58 9.61 7.01
N ARG A 92 6.50 10.22 7.53
CA ARG A 92 5.17 10.10 6.94
C ARG A 92 5.15 10.58 5.48
N VAL A 93 5.79 11.72 5.19
CA VAL A 93 5.88 12.26 3.82
C VAL A 93 6.69 11.33 2.91
N ALA A 94 7.81 10.78 3.40
CA ALA A 94 8.62 9.83 2.66
C ALA A 94 7.83 8.55 2.31
N LEU A 95 7.08 8.00 3.28
CA LEU A 95 6.21 6.86 3.07
C LEU A 95 5.10 7.16 2.07
N LEU A 96 4.37 8.28 2.23
CA LEU A 96 3.33 8.67 1.27
C LEU A 96 3.89 8.82 -0.15
N ARG A 97 5.07 9.41 -0.31
CA ARG A 97 5.74 9.51 -1.61
C ARG A 97 6.06 8.14 -2.18
N ALA A 98 6.66 7.24 -1.39
CA ALA A 98 6.97 5.88 -1.83
C ALA A 98 5.69 5.14 -2.28
N ARG A 99 4.59 5.30 -1.54
CA ARG A 99 3.27 4.74 -1.88
C ARG A 99 2.72 5.31 -3.20
N VAL A 100 2.88 6.61 -3.44
CA VAL A 100 2.51 7.24 -4.71
C VAL A 100 3.29 6.66 -5.87
N GLU A 101 4.62 6.56 -5.76
CA GLU A 101 5.45 6.01 -6.83
C GLU A 101 5.13 4.54 -7.08
N LYS A 102 4.92 3.76 -6.01
CA LYS A 102 4.49 2.36 -6.15
C LYS A 102 3.13 2.26 -6.83
N GLY A 103 2.18 3.13 -6.48
CA GLY A 103 0.88 3.20 -7.14
C GLY A 103 0.98 3.49 -8.65
N LYS A 104 1.92 4.34 -9.07
CA LYS A 104 2.18 4.60 -10.50
C LYS A 104 2.74 3.36 -11.19
N GLU A 105 3.73 2.70 -10.59
CA GLU A 105 4.33 1.46 -11.11
C GLU A 105 3.25 0.40 -11.34
N LEU A 106 2.37 0.18 -10.36
CA LEU A 106 1.29 -0.81 -10.48
C LEU A 106 0.30 -0.47 -11.59
N ALA A 107 -0.11 0.81 -11.71
CA ALA A 107 -1.03 1.23 -12.75
C ALA A 107 -0.40 1.08 -14.15
N SER A 108 0.85 1.50 -14.31
CA SER A 108 1.61 1.35 -15.55
C SER A 108 1.84 -0.11 -15.91
N GLU A 109 2.07 -0.99 -14.93
CA GLU A 109 2.24 -2.41 -15.17
C GLU A 109 0.93 -3.08 -15.63
N ILE A 110 -0.22 -2.70 -15.06
CA ILE A 110 -1.52 -3.15 -15.58
C ILE A 110 -1.70 -2.71 -17.03
N GLU A 111 -1.49 -1.43 -17.34
CA GLU A 111 -1.61 -0.89 -18.70
C GLU A 111 -0.69 -1.62 -19.68
N ARG A 112 0.58 -1.86 -19.31
CA ARG A 112 1.54 -2.61 -20.12
C ARG A 112 1.04 -4.03 -20.41
N ARG A 113 0.58 -4.74 -19.37
CA ARG A 113 0.07 -6.12 -19.48
C ARG A 113 -1.23 -6.21 -20.31
N MET A 114 -2.06 -5.16 -20.31
CA MET A 114 -3.29 -5.10 -21.10
C MET A 114 -3.06 -5.05 -22.61
N VAL A 115 -1.91 -4.55 -23.06
CA VAL A 115 -1.58 -4.36 -24.48
C VAL A 115 -0.39 -5.21 -24.95
N GLN A 116 0.12 -6.08 -24.08
CA GLN A 116 1.26 -6.93 -24.38
C GLN A 116 0.90 -8.02 -25.41
N ASP A 117 1.88 -8.39 -26.24
CA ASP A 117 1.85 -9.54 -27.14
C ASP A 117 2.95 -10.56 -26.73
N PRO A 118 2.63 -11.84 -26.48
CA PRO A 118 1.30 -12.43 -26.47
C PRO A 118 0.39 -11.88 -25.34
N PRO A 119 -0.94 -11.89 -25.51
CA PRO A 119 -1.87 -11.36 -24.51
C PRO A 119 -1.79 -12.09 -23.17
N ILE A 120 -1.68 -11.34 -22.07
CA ILE A 120 -1.77 -11.89 -20.71
C ILE A 120 -3.23 -12.14 -20.35
N ARG A 121 -3.54 -13.35 -19.84
CA ARG A 121 -4.91 -13.73 -19.49
C ARG A 121 -5.46 -12.88 -18.35
N PHE A 122 -4.64 -12.62 -17.33
CA PHE A 122 -5.05 -11.82 -16.17
C PHE A 122 -4.08 -10.64 -15.92
N PRO A 123 -4.24 -9.50 -16.61
CA PRO A 123 -3.32 -8.36 -16.50
C PRO A 123 -3.15 -7.79 -15.08
N THR A 124 -4.13 -8.02 -14.20
CA THR A 124 -4.12 -7.57 -12.80
C THR A 124 -3.61 -8.61 -11.81
N HIS A 125 -3.28 -9.82 -12.28
CA HIS A 125 -2.86 -10.93 -11.44
C HIS A 125 -1.34 -11.01 -11.40
N PHE A 126 -0.74 -10.17 -10.55
CA PHE A 126 0.70 -10.13 -10.34
C PHE A 126 1.03 -9.64 -8.93
N CYS A 127 2.27 -9.86 -8.50
CA CYS A 127 2.74 -9.38 -7.22
C CYS A 127 2.87 -7.85 -7.23
N HIS A 128 2.13 -7.16 -6.39
CA HIS A 128 2.22 -5.71 -6.26
C HIS A 128 3.53 -5.27 -5.56
N THR A 129 4.37 -6.17 -5.04
CA THR A 129 5.68 -5.82 -4.47
C THR A 129 6.78 -5.93 -5.52
N CYS A 130 6.94 -7.08 -6.16
CA CYS A 130 8.03 -7.34 -7.12
C CYS A 130 7.62 -7.37 -8.59
N VAL A 131 6.35 -7.07 -8.91
CA VAL A 131 5.76 -7.09 -10.27
C VAL A 131 5.81 -8.43 -11.02
N GLU A 132 6.23 -9.51 -10.36
CA GLU A 132 6.25 -10.86 -10.95
C GLU A 132 4.84 -11.36 -11.28
N ASP A 133 4.72 -12.03 -12.42
CA ASP A 133 3.46 -12.55 -12.94
C ASP A 133 2.85 -13.63 -12.05
N GLY A 134 1.56 -13.51 -11.74
CA GLY A 134 0.84 -14.50 -10.94
C GLY A 134 0.59 -15.84 -11.64
N GLU A 135 0.84 -15.94 -12.95
CA GLU A 135 0.91 -17.21 -13.66
C GLU A 135 2.22 -17.97 -13.38
N ARG A 136 3.27 -17.27 -12.92
CA ARG A 136 4.58 -17.84 -12.56
C ARG A 136 4.75 -18.07 -11.07
N VAL A 137 4.11 -17.24 -10.25
CA VAL A 137 4.19 -17.32 -8.79
C VAL A 137 2.81 -17.29 -8.16
N GLU A 138 2.65 -17.97 -7.03
CA GLU A 138 1.41 -17.85 -6.28
C GLU A 138 1.30 -16.48 -5.63
N VAL A 139 0.22 -15.78 -5.96
CA VAL A 139 -0.10 -14.44 -5.47
C VAL A 139 -1.31 -14.51 -4.52
N LEU A 140 -1.17 -13.90 -3.35
CA LEU A 140 -2.19 -13.84 -2.30
C LEU A 140 -2.74 -12.42 -2.16
N LEU A 141 -4.05 -12.30 -1.92
CA LEU A 141 -4.70 -11.02 -1.66
C LEU A 141 -4.66 -10.69 -0.16
N THR A 142 -4.06 -9.56 0.18
CA THR A 142 -4.06 -9.02 1.55
C THR A 142 -5.37 -8.31 1.89
N THR A 143 -5.68 -8.17 3.18
CA THR A 143 -6.90 -7.46 3.62
C THR A 143 -6.85 -5.96 3.31
N CYS A 144 -5.67 -5.38 3.13
CA CYS A 144 -5.50 -4.01 2.62
C CYS A 144 -5.63 -3.88 1.08
N GLY A 145 -5.97 -4.96 0.37
CA GLY A 145 -6.25 -4.93 -1.07
C GLY A 145 -5.03 -5.04 -1.98
N HIS A 146 -3.85 -5.34 -1.44
CA HIS A 146 -2.64 -5.59 -2.24
C HIS A 146 -2.42 -7.08 -2.49
N ARG A 147 -1.92 -7.41 -3.68
CA ARG A 147 -1.57 -8.76 -4.08
C ARG A 147 -0.09 -9.00 -3.86
N VAL A 148 0.32 -10.08 -3.21
CA VAL A 148 1.73 -10.31 -2.85
C VAL A 148 2.08 -11.78 -3.05
N CYS A 149 3.24 -12.06 -3.66
CA CYS A 149 3.70 -13.43 -3.86
C CYS A 149 4.32 -14.02 -2.59
N ARG A 150 4.34 -15.35 -2.47
CA ARG A 150 4.93 -16.06 -1.32
C ARG A 150 6.37 -15.65 -1.02
N THR A 151 7.18 -15.37 -2.05
CA THR A 151 8.57 -14.92 -1.87
C THR A 151 8.62 -13.56 -1.17
N CYS A 152 7.85 -12.57 -1.64
CA CYS A 152 7.82 -11.26 -0.99
C CYS A 152 7.22 -11.32 0.43
N ILE A 153 6.28 -12.23 0.68
CA ILE A 153 5.74 -12.45 2.02
C ILE A 153 6.84 -12.87 2.99
N LYS A 154 7.71 -13.83 2.62
CA LYS A 154 8.82 -14.28 3.47
C LYS A 154 9.74 -13.15 3.93
N TYR A 155 9.92 -12.12 3.11
CA TYR A 155 10.74 -10.95 3.46
C TYR A 155 9.97 -9.83 4.20
N GLY A 156 8.64 -9.90 4.24
CA GLY A 156 7.79 -8.92 4.91
C GLY A 156 7.20 -9.40 6.23
N VAL A 157 7.55 -10.61 6.68
CA VAL A 157 7.14 -11.14 7.98
C VAL A 157 8.17 -10.75 9.03
N ASP A 158 7.70 -10.19 10.14
CA ASP A 158 8.54 -9.84 11.29
C ASP A 158 8.88 -11.06 12.16
N GLU A 159 9.67 -10.84 13.21
CA GLU A 159 10.07 -11.88 14.17
C GLU A 159 8.90 -12.56 14.88
N ASN A 160 7.73 -11.90 14.94
CA ASN A 160 6.51 -12.41 15.56
C ASN A 160 5.58 -13.13 14.57
N GLY A 161 5.98 -13.28 13.31
CA GLY A 161 5.16 -13.90 12.28
C GLY A 161 4.11 -12.96 11.66
N VAL A 162 4.12 -11.67 11.99
CA VAL A 162 3.18 -10.68 11.47
C VAL A 162 3.68 -10.16 10.13
N TYR A 163 2.84 -10.25 9.10
CA TYR A 163 3.16 -9.71 7.78
C TYR A 163 2.89 -8.19 7.72
N GLU A 164 3.93 -7.43 7.42
CA GLU A 164 3.83 -6.01 7.08
C GLU A 164 3.73 -5.84 5.56
N CYS A 165 2.67 -5.18 5.09
CA CYS A 165 2.52 -4.91 3.67
C CYS A 165 3.59 -3.92 3.20
N SER A 166 4.47 -4.34 2.29
CA SER A 166 5.53 -3.47 1.71
C SER A 166 5.02 -2.29 0.88
N ILE A 167 3.70 -2.16 0.70
CA ILE A 167 3.06 -1.07 -0.03
C ILE A 167 2.32 -0.15 0.93
N CYS A 168 1.69 -0.67 2.00
CA CYS A 168 1.05 0.20 3.00
C CYS A 168 2.03 0.65 4.09
N PHE A 169 3.11 -0.12 4.30
CA PHE A 169 4.00 -0.02 5.46
C PHE A 169 3.21 -0.15 6.77
N ALA A 170 2.34 -1.15 6.80
CA ALA A 170 1.45 -1.43 7.92
C ALA A 170 1.14 -2.94 8.00
N PRO A 171 0.99 -3.49 9.22
CA PRO A 171 0.55 -4.87 9.43
C PRO A 171 -0.78 -5.16 8.72
N THR A 172 -0.90 -6.33 8.09
CA THR A 172 -2.13 -6.76 7.41
C THR A 172 -2.25 -8.29 7.42
N GLY A 173 -3.47 -8.78 7.21
CA GLY A 173 -3.74 -10.20 7.03
C GLY A 173 -3.94 -10.57 5.55
N PHE A 174 -4.33 -11.82 5.31
CA PHE A 174 -4.72 -12.31 3.99
C PHE A 174 -6.21 -12.63 3.95
N VAL A 175 -6.84 -12.36 2.80
CA VAL A 175 -8.23 -12.74 2.57
C VAL A 175 -8.27 -14.25 2.41
N ALA A 176 -9.07 -14.93 3.24
CA ALA A 176 -9.30 -16.36 3.11
C ALA A 176 -9.81 -16.67 1.70
N ARG A 177 -9.18 -17.63 1.01
CA ARG A 177 -9.76 -18.16 -0.22
C ARG A 177 -11.06 -18.83 0.17
N SER A 178 -12.19 -18.30 -0.29
CA SER A 178 -13.45 -19.04 -0.18
C SER A 178 -13.19 -20.43 -0.77
N PRO A 179 -13.51 -21.53 -0.07
CA PRO A 179 -13.44 -22.83 -0.69
C PRO A 179 -14.30 -22.74 -1.94
N VAL A 180 -13.67 -22.90 -3.11
CA VAL A 180 -14.42 -23.12 -4.32
C VAL A 180 -15.20 -24.39 -4.00
N VAL A 181 -16.53 -24.27 -3.87
CA VAL A 181 -17.40 -25.43 -3.77
C VAL A 181 -17.30 -26.13 -5.13
N LEU A 182 -16.25 -26.91 -5.31
CA LEU A 182 -16.20 -27.98 -6.27
C LEU A 182 -17.22 -28.97 -5.76
N VAL A 183 -18.43 -28.91 -6.32
CA VAL A 183 -19.34 -30.04 -6.29
C VAL A 183 -18.61 -31.18 -6.98
N LYS A 184 -17.94 -32.01 -6.19
CA LYS A 184 -17.70 -33.43 -6.44
C LYS A 184 -17.10 -34.05 -5.18
N ASP A 185 -17.86 -34.99 -4.64
CA ASP A 185 -17.58 -35.85 -3.51
C ASP A 185 -16.17 -36.46 -3.60
N TYR A 186 -15.37 -36.36 -2.54
CA TYR A 186 -14.46 -37.37 -1.98
C TYR A 186 -13.76 -36.79 -0.72
N PRO A 187 -13.55 -37.55 0.36
CA PRO A 187 -12.93 -37.06 1.57
C PRO A 187 -11.41 -37.13 1.41
N GLY A 188 -10.75 -35.97 1.45
CA GLY A 188 -9.30 -35.87 1.37
C GLY A 188 -8.83 -34.65 2.17
N GLU A 189 -7.90 -34.91 3.08
CA GLU A 189 -7.45 -34.05 4.17
C GLU A 189 -7.10 -32.61 3.77
N VAL A 190 -7.60 -31.66 4.56
CA VAL A 190 -7.21 -30.25 4.49
C VAL A 190 -5.82 -30.11 5.12
N ALA A 191 -4.81 -29.79 4.31
CA ALA A 191 -3.48 -29.46 4.81
C ALA A 191 -3.51 -28.18 5.67
N PRO A 192 -2.79 -28.13 6.81
CA PRO A 192 -2.92 -27.04 7.77
C PRO A 192 -2.24 -25.78 7.25
N ILE A 193 -3.03 -24.74 6.98
CA ILE A 193 -2.53 -23.38 6.79
C ILE A 193 -2.51 -22.74 8.18
N LEU A 194 -1.29 -22.50 8.68
CA LEU A 194 -0.89 -21.51 9.69
C LEU A 194 -1.94 -21.20 10.77
N LYS A 195 -1.73 -21.81 11.94
CA LYS A 195 -2.51 -21.71 13.18
C LYS A 195 -3.25 -20.38 13.36
N GLU A 196 -4.57 -20.51 13.49
CA GLU A 196 -5.47 -19.49 14.03
C GLU A 196 -5.06 -19.14 15.46
N GLY A 197 -5.07 -17.85 15.78
CA GLY A 197 -4.88 -17.37 17.15
C GLY A 197 -6.08 -17.77 18.01
N GLU A 198 -5.81 -18.53 19.07
CA GLU A 198 -6.75 -18.71 20.17
C GLU A 198 -6.95 -17.37 20.89
N VAL A 199 -8.17 -16.84 20.79
CA VAL A 199 -8.72 -15.92 21.77
C VAL A 199 -9.14 -16.77 22.96
N VAL A 200 -8.51 -16.56 24.12
CA VAL A 200 -9.02 -17.07 25.40
C VAL A 200 -9.53 -15.88 26.21
N VAL A 201 -10.86 -15.90 26.36
CA VAL A 201 -11.78 -15.28 27.34
C VAL A 201 -11.23 -14.19 28.25
#